data_AF-A0A950XZ21-F1
#
_entry.id   AF-A0A950XZ21-F1
#
_cell.length_a   1.000
_cell.length_b   1.000
_cell.length_c   1.000
_cell.angle_alpha   90.00
_cell.angle_beta   90.00
_cell.angle_gamma   90.00
#
_symmetry.space_group_name_H-M   'P 1'
#
loop_
_entity.id
_entity.type
_entity.pdbx_description
1 polymer ?
#
loop_
_entity_poly.entity_id
_entity_poly.type
_entity_poly.pdbx_seq_one_letter_code
_entity_poly.pdbx_strand_id
1 'polypeptide(L)'
;MVGRLAIGRTWAGCRLSCAIVLSIVFLLISCSKRPPVENEAVLRKGCLITAGGIAGGEVELLRFGHFAPNGPLDCVVAAALPDVESQGDDVAASRLLILRHQGENWRVALDVAKWATNPEGYVGVDSLDDTYPFKGLRVLVDDKTPTHQPGITLWISYLDENGADEGDAKPFALNPASGRYQEFDEKLGFKPEVRDPPHVRVK
;
A
#
# COMPACT_ATOMS: atom_id res chain seq x y z
N MET A 1 45.58 -66.71 34.70
CA MET A 1 44.66 -67.13 33.61
C MET A 1 44.72 -66.05 32.54
N VAL A 2 45.39 -66.34 31.41
CA VAL A 2 44.81 -66.52 30.05
C VAL A 2 44.05 -65.25 29.61
N GLY A 3 44.42 -64.50 28.57
CA GLY A 3 45.40 -64.74 27.51
C GLY A 3 45.59 -63.51 26.62
N ARG A 4 46.67 -63.55 25.82
CA ARG A 4 46.98 -62.67 24.68
C ARG A 4 46.02 -62.94 23.51
N LEU A 5 45.76 -61.97 22.63
CA LEU A 5 45.67 -62.10 21.15
C LEU A 5 45.56 -60.69 20.52
N ALA A 6 46.56 -60.27 19.74
CA ALA A 6 46.61 -60.21 18.25
C ALA A 6 46.11 -58.85 17.68
N ILE A 7 46.98 -57.97 17.18
CA ILE A 7 47.46 -57.84 15.79
C ILE A 7 46.33 -57.74 14.76
N GLY A 8 46.24 -56.58 14.09
CA GLY A 8 45.47 -56.39 12.86
C GLY A 8 45.67 -55.00 12.27
N ARG A 9 46.65 -54.87 11.36
CA ARG A 9 46.78 -53.76 10.40
C ARG A 9 45.55 -53.72 9.48
N THR A 10 45.11 -52.52 9.09
CA THR A 10 45.02 -52.13 7.66
C THR A 10 44.80 -50.62 7.52
N TRP A 11 45.77 -49.98 6.88
CA TRP A 11 45.59 -48.73 6.15
C TRP A 11 44.85 -49.03 4.85
N ALA A 12 43.73 -48.36 4.57
CA ALA A 12 43.21 -48.21 3.21
C ALA A 12 42.12 -47.12 3.15
N GLY A 13 42.38 -46.08 2.36
CA GLY A 13 41.38 -45.37 1.57
C GLY A 13 40.40 -44.46 2.31
N CYS A 14 40.45 -43.16 2.03
CA CYS A 14 39.68 -42.63 0.89
C CYS A 14 39.96 -41.12 0.76
N ARG A 15 40.95 -40.79 -0.07
CA ARG A 15 41.07 -39.46 -0.66
C ARG A 15 40.04 -39.36 -1.78
N LEU A 16 38.81 -38.90 -1.53
CA LEU A 16 37.91 -38.51 -2.64
C LEU A 16 36.63 -37.77 -2.21
N SER A 17 36.71 -36.59 -1.57
CA SER A 17 35.49 -35.77 -1.37
C SER A 17 35.77 -34.27 -1.23
N CYS A 18 36.62 -33.69 -2.07
CA CYS A 18 36.90 -32.23 -2.03
C CYS A 18 36.37 -31.46 -3.26
N ALA A 19 35.60 -32.10 -4.15
CA ALA A 19 35.22 -31.51 -5.44
C ALA A 19 33.70 -31.44 -5.70
N ILE A 20 32.83 -31.67 -4.70
CA ILE A 20 31.36 -31.65 -4.90
C ILE A 20 30.69 -30.43 -4.21
N VAL A 21 31.42 -29.64 -3.40
CA VAL A 21 30.81 -28.50 -2.69
C VAL A 21 30.81 -27.20 -3.51
N LEU A 22 31.59 -27.10 -4.60
CA LEU A 22 31.66 -25.87 -5.41
C LEU A 22 30.65 -25.76 -6.56
N SER A 23 29.93 -26.83 -6.92
CA SER A 23 28.98 -26.80 -8.05
C SER A 23 27.54 -26.49 -7.66
N ILE A 24 27.22 -26.36 -6.37
CA ILE A 24 25.85 -26.05 -5.90
C ILE A 24 25.67 -24.54 -5.64
N VAL A 25 26.76 -23.76 -5.55
CA VAL A 25 26.68 -22.32 -5.25
C VAL A 25 26.44 -21.45 -6.51
N PHE A 26 26.58 -21.99 -7.72
CA PHE A 26 26.44 -21.22 -8.97
C PHE A 26 25.07 -21.31 -9.69
N LEU A 27 24.11 -22.06 -9.16
CA LEU A 27 22.79 -22.26 -9.79
C LEU A 27 21.64 -21.44 -9.18
N LEU A 28 21.92 -20.55 -8.23
CA LEU A 28 20.91 -19.65 -7.64
C LEU A 28 21.18 -18.16 -7.89
N ILE A 29 21.96 -17.84 -8.92
CA ILE A 29 21.80 -16.54 -9.60
C ILE A 29 20.75 -16.76 -10.70
N SER A 30 19.54 -17.12 -10.28
CA SER A 30 18.37 -16.82 -11.09
C SER A 30 18.25 -15.31 -11.09
N CYS A 31 18.94 -14.68 -12.06
CA CYS A 31 18.61 -13.34 -12.53
C CYS A 31 17.13 -13.37 -12.88
N SER A 32 16.30 -12.98 -11.91
CA SER A 32 14.89 -12.69 -12.09
C SER A 32 14.84 -11.50 -13.04
N LYS A 33 14.88 -11.78 -14.35
CA LYS A 33 14.53 -10.82 -15.39
C LYS A 33 13.13 -10.35 -15.02
N ARG A 34 13.03 -9.14 -14.46
CA ARG A 34 11.73 -8.50 -14.24
C ARG A 34 10.96 -8.60 -15.57
N PRO A 35 9.74 -9.14 -15.59
CA PRO A 35 8.94 -9.12 -16.79
C PRO A 35 8.82 -7.68 -17.30
N PRO A 36 8.75 -7.49 -18.62
CA PRO A 36 9.04 -6.21 -19.26
C PRO A 36 8.00 -5.13 -18.90
N VAL A 37 8.48 -3.88 -18.96
CA VAL A 37 7.78 -2.59 -18.78
C VAL A 37 6.42 -2.50 -19.52
N GLU A 38 6.23 -3.33 -20.55
CA GLU A 38 5.00 -3.42 -21.34
C GLU A 38 3.77 -3.83 -20.52
N ASN A 39 3.91 -4.71 -19.53
CA ASN A 39 2.82 -5.07 -18.63
C ASN A 39 2.44 -3.92 -17.69
N GLU A 40 3.41 -3.09 -17.29
CA GLU A 40 3.18 -2.00 -16.36
C GLU A 40 2.32 -0.90 -16.98
N ALA A 41 2.59 -0.52 -18.22
CA ALA A 41 1.81 0.48 -18.94
C ALA A 41 0.34 0.06 -19.13
N VAL A 42 0.11 -1.22 -19.44
CA VAL A 42 -1.24 -1.79 -19.56
C VAL A 42 -1.96 -1.75 -18.21
N LEU A 43 -1.28 -2.14 -17.12
CA LEU A 43 -1.86 -2.13 -15.78
C LEU A 43 -2.16 -0.70 -15.29
N ARG A 44 -1.25 0.26 -15.51
CA ARG A 44 -1.47 1.69 -15.22
C ARG A 44 -2.69 2.23 -15.97
N LYS A 45 -2.80 1.92 -17.26
CA LYS A 45 -3.97 2.31 -18.08
C LYS A 45 -5.26 1.66 -17.56
N GLY A 46 -5.23 0.38 -17.20
CA GLY A 46 -6.36 -0.32 -16.61
C GLY A 46 -6.82 0.30 -15.28
N CYS A 47 -5.87 0.71 -14.43
CA CYS A 47 -6.16 1.45 -13.20
C CYS A 47 -6.86 2.77 -13.51
N LEU A 48 -6.31 3.60 -14.40
CA LEU A 48 -6.89 4.90 -14.78
C LEU A 48 -8.30 4.77 -15.37
N ILE A 49 -8.54 3.80 -16.25
CA ILE A 49 -9.87 3.56 -16.83
C ILE A 49 -10.88 3.17 -15.73
N THR A 50 -10.49 2.24 -14.85
CA THR A 50 -11.37 1.79 -13.76
C THR A 50 -11.67 2.94 -12.80
N ALA A 51 -10.64 3.68 -12.43
CA ALA A 51 -10.73 4.84 -11.55
C ALA A 51 -11.61 5.95 -12.14
N GLY A 52 -11.43 6.29 -13.41
CA GLY A 52 -12.25 7.28 -14.10
C GLY A 52 -13.72 6.88 -14.20
N GLY A 53 -13.99 5.58 -14.43
CA GLY A 53 -15.36 5.04 -14.39
C GLY A 53 -16.01 5.14 -13.01
N ILE A 54 -15.25 4.94 -11.93
CA ILE A 54 -15.75 5.08 -10.55
C ILE A 54 -15.93 6.56 -10.18
N ALA A 55 -14.96 7.40 -10.53
CA ALA A 55 -14.95 8.83 -10.25
C ALA A 55 -15.98 9.62 -11.06
N GLY A 56 -16.39 9.10 -12.22
CA GLY A 56 -17.31 9.76 -13.13
C GLY A 56 -16.65 10.76 -14.08
N GLY A 57 -15.35 10.63 -14.35
CA GLY A 57 -14.61 11.60 -15.16
C GLY A 57 -13.12 11.27 -15.30
N GLU A 58 -12.34 12.28 -15.71
CA GLU A 58 -10.88 12.18 -15.81
C GLU A 58 -10.24 12.13 -14.43
N VAL A 59 -9.16 11.35 -14.32
CA VAL A 59 -8.38 11.16 -13.09
C VAL A 59 -6.90 11.15 -13.41
N GLU A 60 -6.10 11.53 -12.43
CA GLU A 60 -4.65 11.49 -12.46
C GLU A 60 -4.11 10.32 -11.63
N LEU A 61 -3.03 9.70 -12.09
CA LEU A 61 -2.30 8.67 -11.35
C LEU A 61 -1.21 9.33 -10.50
N LEU A 62 -1.45 9.42 -9.19
CA LEU A 62 -0.49 9.99 -8.24
C LEU A 62 0.63 9.00 -7.92
N ARG A 63 0.28 7.72 -7.76
CA ARG A 63 1.27 6.67 -7.44
C ARG A 63 0.84 5.31 -7.94
N PHE A 64 1.83 4.49 -8.28
CA PHE A 64 1.63 3.12 -8.76
C PHE A 64 2.77 2.23 -8.28
N GLY A 65 2.45 1.07 -7.71
CA GLY A 65 3.48 0.14 -7.25
C GLY A 65 2.97 -0.81 -6.17
N HIS A 66 3.91 -1.47 -5.49
CA HIS A 66 3.59 -2.33 -4.36
C HIS A 66 3.68 -1.52 -3.07
N PHE A 67 2.57 -1.33 -2.35
CA PHE A 67 2.54 -0.55 -1.10
C PHE A 67 2.68 -1.43 0.15
N ALA A 68 3.04 -2.70 -0.03
CA ALA A 68 3.50 -3.63 0.98
C ALA A 68 4.56 -4.58 0.42
N PRO A 69 5.48 -5.10 1.26
CA PRO A 69 6.40 -6.16 0.85
C PRO A 69 5.65 -7.38 0.33
N ASN A 70 5.95 -7.81 -0.91
CA ASN A 70 5.25 -8.91 -1.59
C ASN A 70 3.72 -8.75 -1.71
N GLY A 71 3.23 -7.52 -1.56
CA GLY A 71 1.81 -7.21 -1.68
C GLY A 71 1.34 -7.18 -3.14
N PRO A 72 0.02 -7.07 -3.37
CA PRO A 72 -0.53 -6.81 -4.69
C PRO A 72 -0.04 -5.44 -5.21
N LEU A 73 -0.26 -5.23 -6.50
CA LEU A 73 -0.02 -3.94 -7.12
C LEU A 73 -1.18 -3.01 -6.76
N ASP A 74 -0.86 -1.82 -6.29
CA ASP A 74 -1.81 -0.80 -5.89
C ASP A 74 -1.57 0.48 -6.73
N CYS A 75 -2.60 1.29 -6.90
CA CYS A 75 -2.50 2.61 -7.51
C CYS A 75 -3.30 3.65 -6.73
N VAL A 76 -2.71 4.83 -6.54
CA VAL A 76 -3.35 6.02 -5.96
C VAL A 76 -3.74 6.93 -7.11
N VAL A 77 -5.02 7.28 -7.16
CA VAL A 77 -5.59 8.10 -8.24
C VAL A 77 -6.48 9.18 -7.65
N ALA A 78 -6.43 10.37 -8.24
CA ALA A 78 -7.22 11.50 -7.81
C ALA A 78 -8.02 12.08 -8.98
N ALA A 79 -9.28 12.42 -8.75
CA ALA A 79 -10.03 13.30 -9.62
C ALA A 79 -9.73 14.74 -9.20
N ALA A 80 -9.17 15.55 -10.09
CA ALA A 80 -8.83 16.93 -9.78
C ALA A 80 -10.06 17.71 -9.28
N LEU A 81 -9.83 18.64 -8.35
CA LEU A 81 -10.86 19.59 -7.92
C LEU A 81 -10.77 20.84 -8.81
N PRO A 82 -11.81 21.18 -9.59
CA PRO A 82 -11.81 22.41 -10.37
C PRO A 82 -11.68 23.63 -9.47
N ASP A 83 -11.06 24.69 -10.01
CA ASP A 83 -10.96 26.01 -9.38
C ASP A 83 -10.16 26.08 -8.06
N VAL A 84 -9.50 24.99 -7.66
CA VAL A 84 -8.58 24.96 -6.51
C VAL A 84 -7.20 24.57 -7.00
N GLU A 85 -6.22 25.45 -6.78
CA GLU A 85 -4.84 25.18 -7.21
C GLU A 85 -4.17 24.12 -6.31
N SER A 86 -3.47 23.20 -6.97
CA SER A 86 -2.47 22.32 -6.35
C SER A 86 -1.32 23.17 -5.82
N GLN A 87 -0.72 22.76 -4.69
CA GLN A 87 0.36 23.50 -4.03
C GLN A 87 1.57 22.58 -3.86
N GLY A 88 2.67 22.89 -4.53
CA GLY A 88 3.86 22.04 -4.50
C GLY A 88 3.57 20.63 -5.04
N ASP A 89 3.82 19.61 -4.21
CA ASP A 89 3.56 18.21 -4.54
C ASP A 89 2.13 17.76 -4.16
N ASP A 90 1.33 18.65 -3.55
CA ASP A 90 -0.01 18.34 -3.07
C ASP A 90 -1.04 18.55 -4.17
N VAL A 91 -1.96 17.60 -4.31
CA VAL A 91 -3.04 17.64 -5.31
C VAL A 91 -4.37 17.96 -4.64
N ALA A 92 -5.03 19.02 -5.12
CA ALA A 92 -6.42 19.30 -4.77
C ALA A 92 -7.35 18.36 -5.55
N ALA A 93 -8.14 17.56 -4.82
CA ALA A 93 -8.92 16.47 -5.39
C ALA A 93 -10.38 16.52 -4.93
N SER A 94 -11.30 16.35 -5.87
CA SER A 94 -12.73 16.11 -5.60
C SER A 94 -12.97 14.68 -5.13
N ARG A 95 -12.08 13.75 -5.48
CA ARG A 95 -12.11 12.35 -5.04
C ARG A 95 -10.73 11.73 -5.05
N LEU A 96 -10.44 10.91 -4.04
CA LEU A 96 -9.21 10.12 -3.94
C LEU A 96 -9.56 8.63 -3.83
N LEU A 97 -8.97 7.81 -4.69
CA LEU A 97 -9.12 6.36 -4.66
C LEU A 97 -7.75 5.69 -4.52
N ILE A 98 -7.72 4.56 -3.82
CA ILE A 98 -6.69 3.53 -3.95
C ILE A 98 -7.34 2.31 -4.59
N LEU A 99 -6.83 1.88 -5.73
CA LEU A 99 -7.24 0.62 -6.35
C LEU A 99 -6.16 -0.45 -6.15
N ARG A 100 -6.60 -1.67 -5.92
CA ARG A 100 -5.77 -2.86 -5.75
C ARG A 100 -6.00 -3.84 -6.88
N HIS A 101 -4.93 -4.28 -7.51
CA HIS A 101 -4.98 -5.29 -8.56
C HIS A 101 -5.13 -6.68 -7.96
N GLN A 102 -6.24 -7.36 -8.25
CA GLN A 102 -6.54 -8.72 -7.79
C GLN A 102 -6.95 -9.60 -8.97
N GLY A 103 -6.11 -10.58 -9.30
CA GLY A 103 -6.28 -11.39 -10.50
C GLY A 103 -6.12 -10.55 -11.76
N GLU A 104 -7.19 -10.40 -12.54
CA GLU A 104 -7.24 -9.58 -13.76
C GLU A 104 -8.00 -8.26 -13.58
N ASN A 105 -8.45 -7.95 -12.35
CA ASN A 105 -9.34 -6.82 -12.10
C ASN A 105 -8.75 -5.84 -11.08
N TRP A 106 -9.14 -4.57 -11.21
CA TRP A 106 -8.91 -3.53 -10.21
C TRP A 106 -10.10 -3.46 -9.25
N ARG A 107 -9.82 -3.46 -7.94
CA ARG A 107 -10.82 -3.31 -6.88
C ARG A 107 -10.53 -2.08 -6.04
N VAL A 108 -11.58 -1.46 -5.49
CA VAL A 108 -11.44 -0.31 -4.59
C VAL A 108 -10.93 -0.80 -3.24
N ALA A 109 -9.68 -0.45 -2.92
CA ALA A 109 -9.08 -0.66 -1.61
C ALA A 109 -9.39 0.51 -0.66
N LEU A 110 -9.49 1.73 -1.19
CA LEU A 110 -9.92 2.91 -0.46
C LEU A 110 -10.64 3.87 -1.40
N ASP A 111 -11.76 4.42 -0.96
CA ASP A 111 -12.44 5.56 -1.56
C ASP A 111 -12.70 6.57 -0.45
N VAL A 112 -11.91 7.64 -0.41
CA VAL A 112 -11.94 8.54 0.75
C VAL A 112 -13.32 9.18 0.95
N ALA A 113 -14.08 9.37 -0.14
CA ALA A 113 -15.44 9.89 -0.09
C ALA A 113 -16.44 8.95 0.61
N LYS A 114 -16.12 7.66 0.76
CA LYS A 114 -16.96 6.67 1.44
C LYS A 114 -16.75 6.63 2.96
N TRP A 115 -15.75 7.33 3.49
CA TRP A 115 -15.44 7.38 4.92
C TRP A 115 -15.41 5.99 5.59
N ALA A 116 -16.29 5.76 6.58
CA ALA A 116 -16.43 4.47 7.28
C ALA A 116 -17.11 3.36 6.45
N THR A 117 -17.75 3.68 5.33
CA THR A 117 -18.47 2.71 4.48
C THR A 117 -17.57 1.99 3.46
N ASN A 118 -16.26 2.20 3.55
CA ASN A 118 -15.28 1.53 2.69
C ASN A 118 -15.22 0.01 2.98
N PRO A 119 -15.44 -0.86 1.98
CA PRO A 119 -15.42 -2.31 2.20
C PRO A 119 -14.01 -2.84 2.47
N GLU A 120 -12.97 -2.30 1.82
CA GLU A 120 -11.56 -2.77 1.90
C GLU A 120 -10.59 -1.76 2.56
N GLY A 121 -11.09 -0.62 3.03
CA GLY A 121 -10.31 0.45 3.69
C GLY A 121 -11.11 1.08 4.82
N TYR A 122 -10.48 1.85 5.69
CA TYR A 122 -11.17 2.56 6.76
C TYR A 122 -10.60 3.97 6.88
N VAL A 123 -11.43 4.96 6.57
CA VAL A 123 -11.11 6.35 6.92
C VAL A 123 -11.68 6.58 8.32
N GLY A 124 -10.80 6.81 9.29
CA GLY A 124 -11.16 7.09 10.68
C GLY A 124 -12.01 8.34 10.79
N VAL A 125 -13.26 8.18 11.20
CA VAL A 125 -14.16 9.28 11.53
C VAL A 125 -14.84 8.92 12.84
N ASP A 126 -14.64 9.75 13.87
CA ASP A 126 -15.24 9.55 15.19
C ASP A 126 -16.76 9.83 15.16
N SER A 127 -17.20 10.63 14.19
CA SER A 127 -18.60 10.93 13.92
C SER A 127 -18.78 11.32 12.45
N LEU A 128 -19.98 11.12 11.91
CA LEU A 128 -20.36 11.60 10.59
C LEU A 128 -21.28 12.82 10.72
N ASP A 129 -20.84 13.96 10.18
CA ASP A 129 -21.73 15.11 10.00
C ASP A 129 -22.38 15.01 8.62
N ASP A 130 -23.65 14.62 8.60
CA ASP A 130 -24.43 14.47 7.38
C ASP A 130 -24.70 15.82 6.66
N THR A 131 -24.48 16.93 7.36
CA THR A 131 -24.74 18.28 6.85
C THR A 131 -23.50 18.98 6.32
N TYR A 132 -22.31 18.40 6.54
CA TYR A 132 -21.05 19.02 6.18
C TYR A 132 -20.90 19.14 4.65
N PRO A 133 -20.76 20.36 4.11
CA PRO A 133 -20.63 20.58 2.67
C PRO A 133 -19.21 20.21 2.22
N PHE A 134 -18.99 18.92 1.98
CA PHE A 134 -17.70 18.41 1.52
C PHE A 134 -17.27 19.05 0.20
N LYS A 135 -16.29 19.95 0.25
CA LYS A 135 -15.75 20.63 -0.93
C LYS A 135 -14.77 19.75 -1.71
N GLY A 136 -13.94 19.01 -0.99
CA GLY A 136 -12.88 18.17 -1.54
C GLY A 136 -11.76 17.95 -0.52
N LEU A 137 -10.61 17.52 -1.02
CA LEU A 137 -9.43 17.15 -0.25
C LEU A 137 -8.18 17.77 -0.86
N ARG A 138 -7.17 18.00 -0.03
CA ARG A 138 -5.77 18.14 -0.47
C ARG A 138 -5.01 16.89 -0.09
N VAL A 139 -4.27 16.33 -1.04
CA VAL A 139 -3.61 15.03 -0.90
C VAL A 139 -2.15 15.13 -1.25
N LEU A 140 -1.29 14.66 -0.33
CA LEU A 140 0.12 14.44 -0.56
C LEU A 140 0.43 12.95 -0.42
N VAL A 141 1.21 12.40 -1.37
CA VAL A 141 1.69 11.02 -1.32
C VAL A 141 3.15 11.00 -0.92
N ASP A 142 3.45 10.50 0.28
CA ASP A 142 4.81 10.25 0.75
C ASP A 142 5.18 8.78 0.53
N ASP A 143 6.40 8.54 0.03
CA ASP A 143 6.98 7.21 -0.17
C ASP A 143 7.49 6.57 1.13
N LYS A 144 7.31 7.25 2.26
CA LYS A 144 7.64 6.75 3.60
C LYS A 144 6.37 6.33 4.30
N THR A 145 6.42 5.19 4.99
CA THR A 145 5.38 4.81 5.94
C THR A 145 5.76 5.26 7.36
N PRO A 146 4.78 5.57 8.23
CA PRO A 146 5.07 5.89 9.62
C PRO A 146 5.62 4.70 10.42
N THR A 147 5.49 3.48 9.89
CA THR A 147 6.01 2.26 10.51
C THR A 147 7.43 1.90 10.05
N HIS A 148 8.06 2.74 9.23
CA HIS A 148 9.34 2.49 8.55
C HIS A 148 9.37 1.24 7.66
N GLN A 149 8.20 0.65 7.36
CA GLN A 149 8.06 -0.43 6.39
C GLN A 149 7.98 0.12 4.95
N PRO A 150 8.31 -0.68 3.93
CA PRO A 150 8.04 -0.31 2.54
C PRO A 150 6.55 -0.06 2.32
N GLY A 151 6.20 1.07 1.72
CA GLY A 151 4.82 1.46 1.43
C GLY A 151 4.70 2.95 1.16
N ILE A 152 3.49 3.49 1.30
CA ILE A 152 3.22 4.92 1.17
C ILE A 152 2.42 5.43 2.37
N THR A 153 2.47 6.74 2.57
CA THR A 153 1.53 7.48 3.43
C THR A 153 0.78 8.49 2.57
N LEU A 154 -0.54 8.50 2.71
CA LEU A 154 -1.39 9.55 2.16
C LEU A 154 -1.66 10.57 3.27
N TRP A 155 -1.17 11.79 3.10
CA TRP A 155 -1.53 12.90 3.96
C TRP A 155 -2.75 13.58 3.35
N ILE A 156 -3.85 13.61 4.10
CA ILE A 156 -5.14 14.09 3.61
C ILE A 156 -5.61 15.25 4.50
N SER A 157 -5.75 16.43 3.91
CA SER A 157 -6.46 17.57 4.51
C SER A 157 -7.84 17.69 3.88
N TYR A 158 -8.86 18.00 4.67
CA TYR A 158 -10.15 18.44 4.13
C TYR A 158 -10.03 19.89 3.64
N LEU A 159 -10.84 20.27 2.66
CA LEU A 159 -10.88 21.64 2.16
C LEU A 159 -12.17 22.34 2.63
N ASP A 160 -12.03 23.58 3.08
CA ASP A 160 -13.15 24.45 3.41
C ASP A 160 -13.83 25.00 2.14
N GLU A 161 -14.87 25.82 2.31
CA GLU A 161 -15.61 26.43 1.20
C GLU A 161 -14.75 27.33 0.28
N ASN A 162 -13.63 27.85 0.80
CA ASN A 162 -12.69 28.70 0.07
C ASN A 162 -11.56 27.89 -0.59
N GLY A 163 -11.52 26.57 -0.42
CA GLY A 163 -10.46 25.71 -0.92
C GLY A 163 -9.17 25.76 -0.08
N ALA A 164 -9.24 26.29 1.14
CA ALA A 164 -8.16 26.24 2.12
C ALA A 164 -8.24 24.98 2.98
N ASP A 165 -7.11 24.55 3.54
CA ASP A 165 -7.05 23.36 4.39
C ASP A 165 -7.83 23.57 5.70
N GLU A 166 -8.75 22.65 6.00
CA GLU A 166 -9.50 22.59 7.25
C GLU A 166 -8.82 21.61 8.22
N GLY A 167 -8.05 22.19 9.16
CA GLY A 167 -7.32 21.44 10.17
C GLY A 167 -6.01 20.82 9.65
N ASP A 168 -5.44 19.91 10.43
CA ASP A 168 -4.18 19.25 10.10
C ASP A 168 -4.40 18.04 9.20
N ALA A 169 -3.51 17.87 8.21
CA ALA A 169 -3.45 16.69 7.37
C ALA A 169 -3.36 15.41 8.22
N LYS A 170 -4.19 14.43 7.91
CA LYS A 170 -4.20 13.12 8.58
C LYS A 170 -3.46 12.08 7.74
N PRO A 171 -2.51 11.33 8.32
CA PRO A 171 -1.77 10.32 7.58
C PRO A 171 -2.56 9.00 7.52
N PHE A 172 -2.71 8.45 6.32
CA PHE A 172 -3.29 7.15 6.06
C PHE A 172 -2.26 6.21 5.45
N ALA A 173 -2.13 5.03 6.02
CA ALA A 173 -1.21 4.01 5.53
C ALA A 173 -1.87 2.62 5.60
N LEU A 174 -1.29 1.66 4.88
CA LEU A 174 -1.74 0.28 4.93
C LEU A 174 -1.36 -0.34 6.29
N ASN A 175 -2.35 -0.68 7.11
CA ASN A 175 -2.09 -1.38 8.36
C ASN A 175 -1.72 -2.84 8.07
N PRO A 176 -0.50 -3.30 8.41
CA PRO A 176 -0.06 -4.67 8.12
C PRO A 176 -0.85 -5.74 8.90
N ALA A 177 -1.45 -5.39 10.04
CA ALA A 177 -2.24 -6.32 10.83
C ALA A 177 -3.63 -6.59 10.25
N SER A 178 -4.27 -5.57 9.67
CA SER A 178 -5.63 -5.70 9.09
C SER A 178 -5.63 -5.85 7.57
N GLY A 179 -4.54 -5.46 6.89
CA GLY A 179 -4.45 -5.42 5.43
C GLY A 179 -5.28 -4.30 4.79
N ARG A 180 -5.73 -3.32 5.60
CA ARG A 180 -6.63 -2.21 5.21
C ARG A 180 -5.91 -0.87 5.37
N TYR A 181 -6.22 0.10 4.51
CA TYR A 181 -5.74 1.47 4.69
C TYR A 181 -6.46 2.11 5.87
N GLN A 182 -5.70 2.69 6.81
CA GLN A 182 -6.20 3.24 8.07
C GLN A 182 -5.45 4.52 8.43
N GLU A 183 -6.13 5.40 9.17
CA GLU A 183 -5.51 6.58 9.77
C GLU A 183 -4.46 6.12 10.80
N PHE A 184 -3.31 6.80 10.80
CA PHE A 184 -2.22 6.57 11.73
C PHE A 184 -2.04 7.79 12.64
N ASP A 185 -1.83 7.54 13.92
CA ASP A 185 -1.42 8.55 14.90
C ASP A 185 -0.04 8.16 15.45
N GLU A 186 0.90 9.10 15.51
CA GLU A 186 2.28 8.80 15.94
C GLU A 186 2.37 8.30 17.39
N LYS A 187 1.41 8.66 18.25
CA LYS A 187 1.38 8.26 19.66
C LYS A 187 0.59 6.98 19.88
N LEU A 188 -0.51 6.80 19.14
CA LEU A 188 -1.48 5.72 19.36
C LEU A 188 -1.36 4.58 18.32
N GLY A 189 -0.61 4.79 17.24
CA GLY A 189 -0.50 3.88 16.12
C GLY A 189 -1.71 3.96 15.18
N PHE A 190 -2.01 2.86 14.49
CA PHE A 190 -3.21 2.79 13.64
C PHE A 190 -4.47 2.90 14.47
N LYS A 191 -5.35 3.83 14.09
CA LYS A 191 -6.64 4.02 14.77
C LYS A 191 -7.54 2.79 14.58
N PRO A 192 -8.32 2.41 15.61
CA PRO A 192 -9.25 1.31 15.52
C PRO A 192 -10.39 1.62 14.55
N GLU A 193 -10.95 0.59 13.91
CA GLU A 193 -12.08 0.74 12.99
C GLU A 193 -13.39 0.92 13.76
N VAL A 194 -14.05 2.06 13.57
CA VAL A 194 -15.43 2.30 13.99
C VAL A 194 -16.35 2.07 12.80
N ARG A 195 -17.01 0.91 12.74
CA ARG A 195 -17.85 0.49 11.59
C ARG A 195 -19.14 1.30 11.42
N ASP A 196 -19.66 1.84 12.51
CA ASP A 196 -20.91 2.60 12.56
C ASP A 196 -20.69 3.83 13.45
N PRO A 197 -19.95 4.84 12.95
CA PRO A 197 -19.70 6.05 13.71
C PRO A 197 -21.02 6.80 13.95
N PRO A 198 -21.20 7.44 15.12
CA PRO A 198 -22.40 8.21 15.41
C PRO A 198 -22.60 9.34 14.39
N HIS A 199 -23.84 9.48 13.90
CA HIS A 199 -24.24 10.58 13.05
C HIS A 199 -24.59 11.80 13.90
N VAL A 200 -23.93 12.93 13.65
CA VAL A 200 -24.23 14.21 14.29
C VAL A 200 -25.04 15.04 13.30
N ARG A 201 -26.17 15.58 13.75
CA ARG A 201 -26.94 16.58 13.01
C ARG A 201 -26.83 17.87 13.79
N VAL A 202 -25.97 18.78 13.37
CA VAL A 202 -25.95 20.14 13.95
C VAL A 202 -27.22 20.84 13.48
N LYS A 203 -28.09 21.20 14.43
CA LYS A 203 -29.35 21.91 14.18
C LYS A 203 -29.13 23.40 13.98
#